data_AF-A0AB34L5G6-F1
#
_entry.id   AF-A0AB34L5G6-F1
#
_cell.length_a   1.000
_cell.length_b   1.000
_cell.length_c   1.000
_cell.angle_alpha   90.00
_cell.angle_beta   90.00
_cell.angle_gamma   90.00
#
_symmetry.space_group_name_H-M   'P 1'
#
loop_
_entity.id
_entity.type
_entity.pdbx_description
1 polymer ?
#
loop_
_entity_poly.entity_id
_entity_poly.type
_entity_poly.pdbx_seq_one_letter_code
_entity_poly.pdbx_strand_id
1 'polypeptide(L)'
;MDEKDLVEGMREYISLLQKEGRYSSAKSYQDAMNSFIRYSGTDRIPYTYINKDTLRRYEAYLLEKGCMRNTVSTYIRRLRCIYNKAVENGEAAFIPSLFKGVFTGVESQRKKSLPLGDLNRLMTVPVKGEKLRKTQLALCLMFQYGGMSFVDFAHLNRGNIKNGILDYNRQKTGTSMRLEVLDTAEAMYKELAGERAGNSGYLFPFLSGTKNGHEAYLEYNAALSRFNRNLKTLKEVVGITSDVTSYTARHSKSIFHLKSR
;
A
#
# COMPACT_ATOMS: atom_id res chain seq x y z
N MET A 1 -30.34 18.73 19.45
CA MET A 1 -29.35 17.71 19.09
C MET A 1 -28.75 18.21 17.80
N ASP A 2 -27.49 18.63 17.77
CA ASP A 2 -26.87 19.05 16.51
C ASP A 2 -26.98 17.88 15.52
N GLU A 3 -27.48 18.16 14.34
CA GLU A 3 -27.66 17.16 13.28
C GLU A 3 -26.27 16.67 12.87
N LYS A 4 -26.00 15.38 13.10
CA LYS A 4 -24.71 14.77 12.74
C LYS A 4 -24.45 14.96 11.26
N ASP A 5 -23.23 15.35 10.94
CA ASP A 5 -22.83 15.65 9.58
C ASP A 5 -21.79 14.66 9.04
N LEU A 6 -21.47 14.77 7.74
CA LEU A 6 -20.54 13.86 7.09
C LEU A 6 -19.15 13.85 7.76
N VAL A 7 -18.65 15.00 8.18
CA VAL A 7 -17.30 15.15 8.73
C VAL A 7 -17.24 14.51 10.12
N GLU A 8 -18.26 14.69 10.94
CA GLU A 8 -18.40 13.99 12.22
C GLU A 8 -18.45 12.47 12.02
N GLY A 9 -19.30 11.97 11.11
CA GLY A 9 -19.38 10.55 10.79
C GLY A 9 -18.04 9.97 10.28
N MET A 10 -17.28 10.75 9.49
CA MET A 10 -15.93 10.36 9.08
C MET A 10 -14.97 10.28 10.27
N ARG A 11 -14.96 11.27 11.17
CA ARG A 11 -14.09 11.32 12.36
C ARG A 11 -14.36 10.14 13.30
N GLU A 12 -15.63 9.84 13.56
CA GLU A 12 -16.04 8.67 14.36
C GLU A 12 -15.52 7.36 13.74
N TYR A 13 -15.71 7.18 12.43
CA TYR A 13 -15.26 5.97 11.75
C TYR A 13 -13.72 5.86 11.67
N ILE A 14 -13.02 6.99 11.49
CA ILE A 14 -11.55 7.04 11.54
C ILE A 14 -11.04 6.60 12.92
N SER A 15 -11.65 7.10 14.00
CA SER A 15 -11.31 6.73 15.38
C SER A 15 -11.54 5.24 15.63
N LEU A 16 -12.66 4.68 15.14
CA LEU A 16 -12.91 3.23 15.19
C LEU A 16 -11.82 2.44 14.47
N LEU A 17 -11.47 2.82 13.24
CA LEU A 17 -10.42 2.15 12.47
C LEU A 17 -9.04 2.22 13.17
N GLN A 18 -8.74 3.32 13.87
CA GLN A 18 -7.51 3.45 14.65
C GLN A 18 -7.52 2.51 15.86
N LYS A 19 -8.63 2.42 16.59
CA LYS A 19 -8.81 1.46 17.70
C LYS A 19 -8.68 0.00 17.24
N GLU A 20 -9.15 -0.30 16.03
CA GLU A 20 -8.99 -1.62 15.38
C GLU A 20 -7.57 -1.86 14.82
N GLY A 21 -6.63 -0.91 14.96
CA GLY A 21 -5.27 -1.03 14.41
C GLY A 21 -5.20 -0.89 12.88
N ARG A 22 -6.28 -0.49 12.21
CA ARG A 22 -6.40 -0.37 10.75
C ARG A 22 -5.94 1.00 10.25
N TYR A 23 -4.74 1.42 10.66
CA TYR A 23 -4.20 2.77 10.45
C TYR A 23 -4.14 3.20 8.97
N SER A 24 -3.81 2.29 8.05
CA SER A 24 -3.80 2.58 6.60
C SER A 24 -5.21 2.88 6.07
N SER A 25 -6.23 2.19 6.58
CA SER A 25 -7.62 2.49 6.24
C SER A 25 -8.03 3.83 6.84
N ALA A 26 -7.74 4.08 8.11
CA ALA A 26 -8.01 5.35 8.79
C ALA A 26 -7.41 6.54 8.01
N LYS A 27 -6.14 6.44 7.60
CA LYS A 27 -5.48 7.46 6.77
C LYS A 27 -6.20 7.69 5.44
N SER A 28 -6.66 6.62 4.78
CA SER A 28 -7.43 6.74 3.53
C SER A 28 -8.78 7.47 3.71
N TYR A 29 -9.46 7.29 4.84
CA TYR A 29 -10.67 8.08 5.16
C TYR A 29 -10.33 9.52 5.49
N GLN A 30 -9.28 9.75 6.29
CA GLN A 30 -8.80 11.10 6.63
C GLN A 30 -8.46 11.90 5.36
N ASP A 31 -7.79 11.28 4.39
CA ASP A 31 -7.44 11.94 3.13
C ASP A 31 -8.66 12.30 2.29
N ALA A 32 -9.65 11.40 2.23
CA ALA A 32 -10.92 11.67 1.56
C ALA A 32 -11.71 12.79 2.25
N MET A 33 -11.76 12.79 3.58
CA MET A 33 -12.40 13.83 4.39
C MET A 33 -11.76 15.18 4.14
N ASN A 34 -10.44 15.28 4.30
CA ASN A 34 -9.68 16.52 4.08
C ASN A 34 -9.86 17.04 2.66
N SER A 35 -9.91 16.15 1.68
CA SER A 35 -10.16 16.51 0.28
C SER A 35 -11.57 17.06 0.06
N PHE A 36 -12.57 16.44 0.67
CA PHE A 36 -13.96 16.89 0.55
C PHE A 36 -14.20 18.20 1.29
N ILE A 37 -13.59 18.42 2.46
CA ILE A 37 -13.60 19.71 3.18
C ILE A 37 -13.02 20.82 2.30
N ARG A 38 -11.88 20.58 1.64
CA ARG A 38 -11.28 21.57 0.70
C ARG A 38 -12.20 21.88 -0.48
N TYR A 39 -12.92 20.88 -0.99
CA TYR A 39 -13.89 21.08 -2.07
C TYR A 39 -15.12 21.87 -1.61
N SER A 40 -15.68 21.52 -0.45
CA SER A 40 -16.89 22.13 0.09
C SER A 40 -16.66 23.51 0.70
N GLY A 41 -15.41 23.85 1.04
CA GLY A 41 -15.04 25.12 1.69
C GLY A 41 -15.43 25.21 3.17
N THR A 42 -15.92 24.13 3.77
CA THR A 42 -16.38 24.05 5.17
C THR A 42 -16.15 22.64 5.71
N ASP A 43 -15.97 22.53 7.02
CA ASP A 43 -15.97 21.25 7.74
C ASP A 43 -17.32 20.89 8.35
N ARG A 44 -18.36 21.71 8.10
CA ARG A 44 -19.75 21.41 8.43
C ARG A 44 -20.54 21.04 7.19
N ILE A 45 -20.72 19.75 6.95
CA ILE A 45 -21.26 19.24 5.69
C ILE A 45 -22.47 18.34 5.96
N PRO A 46 -23.70 18.89 5.91
CA PRO A 46 -24.90 18.10 6.16
C PRO A 46 -25.07 17.02 5.07
N TYR A 47 -25.68 15.89 5.42
CA TYR A 47 -25.88 14.79 4.47
C TYR A 47 -26.74 15.20 3.26
N THR A 48 -27.62 16.20 3.41
CA THR A 48 -28.41 16.80 2.33
C THR A 48 -27.55 17.48 1.25
N TYR A 49 -26.32 17.91 1.58
CA TYR A 49 -25.36 18.42 0.61
C TYR A 49 -24.83 17.31 -0.32
N ILE A 50 -24.90 16.05 0.10
CA ILE A 50 -24.45 14.88 -0.65
C ILE A 50 -25.56 14.42 -1.60
N ASN A 51 -25.57 15.02 -2.79
CA ASN A 51 -26.48 14.65 -3.88
C ASN A 51 -25.70 14.29 -5.16
N LYS A 52 -26.41 13.89 -6.22
CA LYS A 52 -25.79 13.50 -7.51
C LYS A 52 -24.96 14.63 -8.14
N ASP A 53 -25.41 15.88 -8.04
CA ASP A 53 -24.71 17.03 -8.61
C ASP A 53 -23.41 17.30 -7.85
N THR A 54 -23.47 17.37 -6.51
CA THR A 54 -22.29 17.54 -5.66
C THR A 54 -21.25 16.44 -5.89
N LEU A 55 -21.68 15.18 -6.01
CA LEU A 55 -20.77 14.05 -6.26
C LEU A 55 -20.09 14.15 -7.63
N ARG A 56 -20.82 14.56 -8.67
CA ARG A 56 -20.25 14.78 -10.02
C ARG A 56 -19.28 15.95 -10.05
N ARG A 57 -19.62 17.06 -9.42
CA ARG A 57 -18.73 18.23 -9.31
C ARG A 57 -17.48 17.91 -8.50
N TYR A 58 -17.60 17.14 -7.43
CA TYR A 58 -16.45 16.68 -6.66
C TYR A 58 -15.54 15.74 -7.47
N GLU A 59 -16.11 14.83 -8.25
CA GLU A 59 -15.33 13.99 -9.18
C GLU A 59 -14.55 14.85 -10.19
N ALA A 60 -15.22 15.83 -10.82
CA ALA A 60 -14.58 16.76 -11.76
C ALA A 60 -13.46 17.56 -11.09
N TYR A 61 -13.71 18.10 -9.90
CA TYR A 61 -12.71 18.81 -9.09
C TYR A 61 -11.46 17.96 -8.82
N LEU A 62 -11.62 16.69 -8.45
CA LEU A 62 -10.48 15.82 -8.21
C LEU A 62 -9.66 15.57 -9.47
N LEU A 63 -10.33 15.37 -10.61
CA LEU A 63 -9.67 15.18 -11.90
C LEU A 63 -8.91 16.45 -12.33
N GLU A 64 -9.51 17.63 -12.15
CA GLU A 64 -8.87 18.93 -12.42
C GLU A 64 -7.64 19.15 -11.54
N LYS A 65 -7.66 18.69 -10.29
CA LYS A 65 -6.50 18.68 -9.39
C LYS A 65 -5.46 17.60 -9.73
N GLY A 66 -5.60 16.89 -10.85
CA GLY A 66 -4.65 15.88 -11.32
C GLY A 66 -4.73 14.56 -10.54
N CYS A 67 -5.80 14.30 -9.79
CA CYS A 67 -5.95 13.01 -9.13
C CYS A 67 -6.22 11.90 -10.15
N MET A 68 -5.46 10.82 -10.03
CA MET A 68 -5.68 9.60 -10.81
C MET A 68 -7.05 8.99 -10.52
N ARG A 69 -7.67 8.31 -11.50
CA ARG A 69 -9.00 7.69 -11.37
C ARG A 69 -9.15 6.78 -10.16
N ASN A 70 -8.09 6.06 -9.78
CA ASN A 70 -8.11 5.19 -8.59
C ASN A 70 -8.16 5.98 -7.27
N THR A 71 -7.54 7.16 -7.21
CA THR A 71 -7.66 8.08 -6.07
C THR A 71 -9.09 8.63 -5.99
N VAL A 72 -9.63 9.09 -7.12
CA VAL A 72 -11.02 9.54 -7.27
C VAL A 72 -12.00 8.48 -6.76
N SER A 73 -11.91 7.26 -7.30
CA SER A 73 -12.73 6.12 -6.87
C SER A 73 -12.57 5.81 -5.38
N THR A 74 -11.35 5.89 -4.85
CA THR A 74 -11.12 5.67 -3.42
C THR A 74 -11.88 6.70 -2.59
N TYR A 75 -11.74 7.98 -2.88
CA TYR A 75 -12.41 9.04 -2.11
C TYR A 75 -13.93 8.93 -2.20
N ILE A 76 -14.49 8.72 -3.39
CA ILE A 76 -15.94 8.54 -3.57
C ILE A 76 -16.44 7.32 -2.78
N ARG A 77 -15.70 6.20 -2.79
CA ARG A 77 -16.07 5.01 -2.00
C ARG A 77 -16.02 5.26 -0.49
N ARG A 78 -15.12 6.12 -0.01
CA ARG A 78 -15.09 6.53 1.41
C ARG A 78 -16.31 7.36 1.79
N LEU A 79 -16.65 8.36 0.97
CA LEU A 79 -17.88 9.15 1.14
C LEU A 79 -19.12 8.26 1.15
N ARG A 80 -19.23 7.35 0.17
CA ARG A 80 -20.33 6.38 0.10
C ARG A 80 -20.44 5.50 1.34
N CYS A 81 -19.32 5.03 1.86
CA CYS A 81 -19.32 4.20 3.06
C CYS A 81 -19.89 4.95 4.27
N ILE A 82 -19.52 6.22 4.45
CA ILE A 82 -20.00 7.03 5.59
C ILE A 82 -21.46 7.43 5.38
N TYR A 83 -21.85 7.86 4.18
CA TYR A 83 -23.24 8.15 3.85
C TYR A 83 -24.15 6.93 4.10
N ASN A 84 -23.76 5.73 3.65
CA ASN A 84 -24.55 4.53 3.88
C ASN A 84 -24.70 4.20 5.38
N LYS A 85 -23.65 4.42 6.18
CA LYS A 85 -23.73 4.26 7.63
C LYS A 85 -24.69 5.27 8.28
N ALA A 86 -24.67 6.51 7.83
CA ALA A 86 -25.61 7.52 8.28
C ALA A 86 -27.07 7.13 7.95
N VAL A 87 -27.31 6.56 6.76
CA VAL A 87 -28.63 6.02 6.40
C VAL A 87 -29.04 4.87 7.33
N GLU A 88 -28.14 3.93 7.61
CA GLU A 88 -28.38 2.82 8.54
C GLU A 88 -28.72 3.30 9.96
N ASN A 89 -28.14 4.42 10.39
CA ASN A 89 -28.37 5.04 11.70
C ASN A 89 -29.59 5.99 11.73
N GLY A 90 -30.28 6.21 10.61
CA GLY A 90 -31.37 7.19 10.52
C GLY A 90 -30.94 8.66 10.52
N GLU A 91 -29.65 8.92 10.29
CA GLU A 91 -29.04 10.27 10.24
C GLU A 91 -29.10 10.89 8.83
N ALA A 92 -29.34 10.08 7.79
CA ALA A 92 -29.44 10.53 6.40
C ALA A 92 -30.57 9.81 5.64
N ALA A 93 -31.14 10.49 4.65
CA ALA A 93 -32.18 9.90 3.80
C ALA A 93 -31.60 8.82 2.86
N PHE A 94 -32.34 7.70 2.71
CA PHE A 94 -32.03 6.72 1.68
C PHE A 94 -32.39 7.26 0.29
N ILE A 95 -31.38 7.42 -0.57
CA ILE A 95 -31.56 7.87 -1.96
C ILE A 95 -31.12 6.75 -2.91
N PRO A 96 -32.05 6.10 -3.65
CA PRO A 96 -31.72 5.05 -4.60
C PRO A 96 -30.68 5.52 -5.62
N SER A 97 -29.63 4.72 -5.82
CA SER A 97 -28.59 4.99 -6.83
C SER A 97 -27.89 6.36 -6.70
N LEU A 98 -27.78 6.92 -5.49
CA LEU A 98 -27.12 8.21 -5.24
C LEU A 98 -25.70 8.28 -5.83
N PHE A 99 -24.91 7.23 -5.62
CA PHE A 99 -23.53 7.14 -6.12
C PHE A 99 -23.43 6.51 -7.53
N LYS A 100 -24.54 6.30 -8.22
CA LYS A 100 -24.54 5.78 -9.61
C LYS A 100 -24.17 6.93 -10.56
N GLY A 101 -23.17 6.69 -11.40
CA GLY A 101 -22.71 7.66 -12.41
C GLY A 101 -21.44 8.43 -12.04
N VAL A 102 -20.91 8.23 -10.83
CA VAL A 102 -19.54 8.64 -10.45
C VAL A 102 -18.62 7.43 -10.43
N PHE A 103 -17.36 7.61 -10.80
CA PHE A 103 -16.42 6.48 -10.92
C PHE A 103 -16.10 5.87 -9.56
N THR A 104 -16.57 4.64 -9.34
CA THR A 104 -16.26 3.83 -8.14
C THR A 104 -15.55 2.52 -8.47
N GLY A 105 -15.13 2.37 -9.74
CA GLY A 105 -14.43 1.18 -10.24
C GLY A 105 -12.93 1.19 -9.91
N VAL A 106 -12.23 0.18 -10.42
CA VAL A 106 -10.77 0.09 -10.40
C VAL A 106 -10.28 0.21 -11.83
N GLU A 107 -9.43 1.21 -12.10
CA GLU A 107 -8.75 1.31 -13.38
C GLU A 107 -7.44 0.51 -13.30
N SER A 108 -7.37 -0.54 -14.10
CA SER A 108 -6.13 -1.32 -14.25
C SER A 108 -5.12 -0.51 -15.06
N GLN A 109 -4.06 -0.05 -14.41
CA GLN A 109 -2.91 0.46 -15.15
C GLN A 109 -2.17 -0.71 -15.78
N ARG A 110 -2.34 -0.87 -17.11
CA ARG A 110 -1.87 -2.01 -17.91
C ARG A 110 -0.34 -2.17 -18.00
N LYS A 111 0.47 -1.28 -17.41
CA LYS A 111 1.95 -1.34 -17.44
C LYS A 111 2.56 -1.19 -16.03
N LYS A 112 2.28 -2.13 -15.13
CA LYS A 112 2.84 -2.14 -13.75
C LYS A 112 4.09 -3.00 -13.59
N SER A 113 4.43 -3.81 -14.57
CA SER A 113 5.62 -4.65 -14.58
C SER A 113 6.77 -3.97 -15.30
N LEU A 114 7.99 -4.19 -14.81
CA LEU A 114 9.20 -3.82 -15.52
C LEU A 114 9.43 -4.77 -16.70
N PRO A 115 9.99 -4.28 -17.83
CA PRO A 115 10.54 -5.15 -18.87
C PRO A 115 11.52 -6.15 -18.27
N LEU A 116 11.58 -7.37 -18.85
CA LEU A 116 12.45 -8.42 -18.32
C LEU A 116 13.93 -8.01 -18.30
N GLY A 117 14.38 -7.26 -19.32
CA GLY A 117 15.73 -6.70 -19.37
C GLY A 117 16.02 -5.72 -18.24
N ASP A 118 15.08 -4.82 -17.93
CA ASP A 118 15.20 -3.87 -16.81
C ASP A 118 15.23 -4.60 -15.46
N LEU A 119 14.36 -5.60 -15.29
CA LEU A 119 14.34 -6.41 -14.08
C LEU A 119 15.66 -7.18 -13.91
N ASN A 120 16.17 -7.78 -14.98
CA ASN A 120 17.46 -8.47 -14.96
C ASN A 120 18.58 -7.51 -14.55
N ARG A 121 18.65 -6.33 -15.17
CA ARG A 121 19.65 -5.31 -14.83
C ARG A 121 19.59 -4.89 -13.37
N LEU A 122 18.40 -4.66 -12.82
CA LEU A 122 18.24 -4.34 -11.39
C LEU A 122 18.78 -5.44 -10.47
N MET A 123 18.63 -6.71 -10.86
CA MET A 123 19.00 -7.86 -10.03
C MET A 123 20.47 -8.28 -10.19
N THR A 124 21.10 -8.03 -11.34
CA THR A 124 22.41 -8.62 -11.68
C THR A 124 23.55 -7.61 -11.86
N VAL A 125 23.26 -6.34 -12.21
CA VAL A 125 24.32 -5.34 -12.37
C VAL A 125 25.00 -5.10 -11.02
N PRO A 126 26.34 -5.26 -10.92
CA PRO A 126 27.07 -5.00 -9.69
C PRO A 126 26.90 -3.54 -9.25
N VAL A 127 26.55 -3.36 -7.98
CA VAL A 127 26.37 -2.01 -7.40
C VAL A 127 27.40 -1.74 -6.32
N LYS A 128 27.90 -0.50 -6.30
CA LYS A 128 28.83 -0.02 -5.28
C LYS A 128 28.06 0.55 -4.10
N GLY A 129 28.53 0.25 -2.89
CA GLY A 129 27.97 0.78 -1.64
C GLY A 129 26.94 -0.15 -0.99
N GLU A 130 27.11 -0.33 0.32
CA GLU A 130 26.31 -1.24 1.15
C GLU A 130 24.79 -1.00 1.02
N LYS A 131 24.37 0.28 0.97
CA LYS A 131 22.96 0.65 0.86
C LYS A 131 22.31 0.14 -0.43
N LEU A 132 22.99 0.30 -1.57
CA LEU A 132 22.48 -0.14 -2.86
C LEU A 132 22.50 -1.67 -2.94
N ARG A 133 23.56 -2.31 -2.43
CA ARG A 133 23.65 -3.76 -2.35
C ARG A 133 22.51 -4.36 -1.53
N LYS A 134 22.25 -3.86 -0.33
CA LYS A 134 21.11 -4.29 0.51
C LYS A 134 19.77 -4.10 -0.19
N THR A 135 19.61 -3.00 -0.93
CA THR A 135 18.37 -2.73 -1.70
C THR A 135 18.19 -3.73 -2.84
N GLN A 136 19.27 -4.04 -3.57
CA GLN A 136 19.28 -5.04 -4.63
C GLN A 136 19.00 -6.45 -4.09
N LEU A 137 19.64 -6.86 -2.99
CA LEU A 137 19.38 -8.15 -2.33
C LEU A 137 17.92 -8.28 -1.91
N ALA A 138 17.36 -7.25 -1.28
CA ALA A 138 15.96 -7.23 -0.87
C ALA A 138 15.02 -7.36 -2.08
N LEU A 139 15.32 -6.66 -3.18
CA LEU A 139 14.58 -6.79 -4.43
C LEU A 139 14.64 -8.23 -4.99
N CYS A 140 15.83 -8.82 -5.05
CA CYS A 140 16.04 -10.19 -5.52
C CYS A 140 15.29 -11.21 -4.65
N LEU A 141 15.37 -11.09 -3.33
CA LEU A 141 14.69 -11.98 -2.39
C LEU A 141 13.17 -11.83 -2.47
N MET A 142 12.64 -10.61 -2.54
CA MET A 142 11.21 -10.38 -2.77
C MET A 142 10.74 -11.05 -4.06
N PHE A 143 11.55 -11.00 -5.12
CA PHE A 143 11.26 -11.70 -6.36
C PHE A 143 11.32 -13.22 -6.18
N GLN A 144 12.39 -13.78 -5.61
CA GLN A 144 12.52 -15.23 -5.40
C GLN A 144 11.40 -15.78 -4.50
N TYR A 145 10.98 -15.04 -3.46
CA TYR A 145 9.88 -15.37 -2.54
C TYR A 145 8.48 -15.13 -3.11
N GLY A 146 8.27 -15.49 -4.37
CA GLY A 146 6.93 -15.43 -4.98
C GLY A 146 6.46 -14.03 -5.38
N GLY A 147 7.34 -13.04 -5.51
CA GLY A 147 6.92 -11.66 -5.74
C GLY A 147 6.24 -11.10 -4.50
N MET A 148 6.89 -11.27 -3.35
CA MET A 148 6.42 -10.83 -2.06
C MET A 148 6.28 -9.30 -2.01
N SER A 149 5.35 -8.77 -1.21
CA SER A 149 5.24 -7.31 -1.04
C SER A 149 6.26 -6.87 -0.01
N PHE A 150 6.65 -5.60 -0.05
CA PHE A 150 7.56 -5.08 0.94
C PHE A 150 6.99 -5.16 2.38
N VAL A 151 5.67 -5.03 2.56
CA VAL A 151 5.05 -5.22 3.89
C VAL A 151 5.19 -6.66 4.38
N ASP A 152 4.94 -7.64 3.52
CA ASP A 152 5.11 -9.05 3.89
C ASP A 152 6.60 -9.34 4.18
N PHE A 153 7.50 -8.82 3.34
CA PHE A 153 8.96 -9.03 3.43
C PHE A 153 9.59 -8.40 4.67
N ALA A 154 9.25 -7.15 4.99
CA ALA A 154 9.78 -6.44 6.15
C ALA A 154 9.30 -7.03 7.49
N HIS A 155 8.18 -7.76 7.48
CA HIS A 155 7.62 -8.41 8.67
C HIS A 155 7.87 -9.93 8.72
N LEU A 156 8.75 -10.46 7.86
CA LEU A 156 9.23 -11.82 8.04
C LEU A 156 10.03 -11.92 9.32
N ASN A 157 9.82 -13.00 10.06
CA ASN A 157 10.55 -13.36 11.27
C ASN A 157 11.44 -14.57 10.98
N ARG A 158 12.46 -14.78 11.82
CA ARG A 158 13.35 -15.95 11.69
C ARG A 158 12.60 -17.28 11.70
N GLY A 159 11.55 -17.37 12.51
CA GLY A 159 10.70 -18.57 12.60
C GLY A 159 9.88 -18.87 11.35
N ASN A 160 9.80 -17.95 10.38
CA ASN A 160 9.10 -18.19 9.12
C ASN A 160 9.90 -19.09 8.16
N ILE A 161 11.21 -19.24 8.34
CA ILE A 161 12.02 -20.16 7.52
C ILE A 161 12.40 -21.38 8.36
N LYS A 162 11.95 -22.56 7.96
CA LYS A 162 12.27 -23.84 8.60
C LYS A 162 12.47 -24.92 7.55
N ASN A 163 13.58 -25.66 7.63
CA ASN A 163 13.91 -26.77 6.72
C ASN A 163 13.78 -26.39 5.23
N GLY A 164 14.32 -25.22 4.84
CA GLY A 164 14.24 -24.72 3.47
C GLY A 164 12.85 -24.23 3.05
N ILE A 165 11.86 -24.17 3.94
CA ILE A 165 10.51 -23.71 3.64
C ILE A 165 10.24 -22.36 4.30
N LEU A 166 9.77 -21.41 3.50
CA LEU A 166 9.23 -20.12 3.96
C LEU A 166 7.72 -20.20 4.10
N ASP A 167 7.23 -20.03 5.33
CA ASP A 167 5.81 -20.08 5.71
C ASP A 167 5.40 -18.79 6.45
N TYR A 168 4.42 -18.06 5.92
CA TYR A 168 3.95 -16.79 6.48
C TYR A 168 2.49 -16.49 6.10
N ASN A 169 1.85 -15.60 6.85
CA ASN A 169 0.54 -15.05 6.50
C ASN A 169 0.69 -13.66 5.87
N ARG A 170 -0.01 -13.42 4.76
CA ARG A 170 0.01 -12.11 4.11
C ARG A 170 -0.56 -11.04 5.03
N GLN A 171 0.17 -9.94 5.21
CA GLN A 171 -0.20 -8.82 6.07
C GLN A 171 -1.54 -8.19 5.67
N LYS A 172 -1.84 -8.15 4.36
CA LYS A 172 -3.06 -7.53 3.86
C LYS A 172 -4.32 -8.40 3.98
N THR A 173 -4.19 -9.71 3.75
CA THR A 173 -5.35 -10.59 3.53
C THR A 173 -5.43 -11.75 4.52
N GLY A 174 -4.40 -11.96 5.35
CA GLY A 174 -4.29 -13.12 6.23
C GLY A 174 -4.03 -14.44 5.50
N THR A 175 -3.97 -14.44 4.16
CA THR A 175 -3.78 -15.65 3.36
C THR A 175 -2.44 -16.30 3.71
N SER A 176 -2.48 -17.58 4.09
CA SER A 176 -1.28 -18.38 4.31
C SER A 176 -0.55 -18.63 2.99
N MET A 177 0.77 -18.48 3.03
CA MET A 177 1.68 -18.62 1.91
C MET A 177 2.81 -19.54 2.33
N ARG A 178 3.08 -20.56 1.52
CA ARG A 178 4.16 -21.52 1.75
C ARG A 178 4.94 -21.72 0.45
N LEU A 179 6.25 -21.59 0.50
CA LEU A 179 7.13 -21.78 -0.66
C LEU A 179 8.51 -22.29 -0.25
N GLU A 180 9.16 -22.99 -1.16
CA GLU A 180 10.54 -23.47 -0.98
C GLU A 180 11.55 -22.33 -1.22
N VAL A 181 12.55 -22.26 -0.36
CA VAL A 181 13.65 -21.31 -0.42
C VAL A 181 14.77 -21.94 -1.25
N LEU A 182 15.05 -21.34 -2.40
CA LEU A 182 16.16 -21.77 -3.27
C LEU A 182 17.51 -21.47 -2.63
N ASP A 183 18.54 -22.28 -2.91
CA ASP A 183 19.90 -22.07 -2.39
C ASP A 183 20.45 -20.66 -2.70
N THR A 184 20.12 -20.14 -3.89
CA THR A 184 20.50 -18.77 -4.29
C THR A 184 19.82 -17.69 -3.42
N ALA A 185 18.58 -17.92 -2.98
CA ALA A 185 17.93 -17.08 -1.98
C ALA A 185 18.62 -17.23 -0.63
N GLU A 186 19.12 -18.43 -0.30
CA GLU A 186 19.71 -18.65 1.01
C GLU A 186 20.96 -17.78 1.23
N ALA A 187 21.87 -17.76 0.26
CA ALA A 187 23.07 -16.93 0.31
C ALA A 187 22.73 -15.43 0.40
N MET A 188 21.78 -14.95 -0.41
CA MET A 188 21.34 -13.56 -0.41
C MET A 188 20.67 -13.16 0.90
N TYR A 189 19.89 -14.06 1.52
CA TYR A 189 19.26 -13.78 2.81
C TYR A 189 20.33 -13.58 3.88
N LYS A 190 21.35 -14.44 3.94
CA LYS A 190 22.43 -14.34 4.95
C LYS A 190 23.17 -13.01 4.82
N GLU A 191 23.49 -12.60 3.58
CA GLU A 191 24.12 -11.31 3.30
C GLU A 191 23.24 -10.13 3.73
N LEU A 192 21.93 -10.16 3.41
CA LEU A 192 21.02 -9.06 3.73
C LEU A 192 20.70 -8.95 5.23
N ALA A 193 20.50 -10.09 5.90
CA ALA A 193 20.21 -10.14 7.33
C ALA A 193 21.34 -9.50 8.14
N GLY A 194 22.59 -9.83 7.78
CA GLY A 194 23.79 -9.40 8.50
C GLY A 194 23.75 -9.76 10.00
N GLU A 195 24.72 -9.25 10.76
CA GLU A 195 24.82 -9.54 12.20
C GLU A 195 23.72 -8.85 13.03
N ARG A 196 23.22 -7.70 12.55
CA ARG A 196 22.25 -6.85 13.25
C ARG A 196 20.82 -7.41 13.34
N ALA A 197 20.51 -8.49 12.61
CA ALA A 197 19.22 -9.15 12.75
C ALA A 197 18.97 -9.66 14.19
N GLY A 198 20.04 -9.83 15.00
CA GLY A 198 20.04 -10.31 16.40
C GLY A 198 18.87 -9.81 17.24
N ASN A 199 18.67 -8.48 17.27
CA ASN A 199 17.90 -7.84 18.35
C ASN A 199 16.44 -7.52 18.01
N SER A 200 16.02 -7.55 16.74
CA SER A 200 14.68 -7.08 16.33
C SER A 200 13.60 -8.17 16.26
N GLY A 201 13.99 -9.46 16.26
CA GLY A 201 13.08 -10.58 16.02
C GLY A 201 12.67 -10.79 14.55
N TYR A 202 12.83 -9.77 13.70
CA TYR A 202 12.62 -9.85 12.26
C TYR A 202 13.79 -10.54 11.55
N LEU A 203 13.49 -11.11 10.38
CA LEU A 203 14.46 -11.76 9.49
C LEU A 203 15.40 -10.73 8.84
N PHE A 204 14.90 -9.52 8.56
CA PHE A 204 15.64 -8.46 7.89
C PHE A 204 15.61 -7.14 8.67
N PRO A 205 16.66 -6.31 8.58
CA PRO A 205 16.83 -5.12 9.42
C PRO A 205 16.07 -3.89 8.89
N PHE A 206 14.77 -4.03 8.60
CA PHE A 206 13.92 -2.91 8.15
C PHE A 206 13.11 -2.26 9.27
N LEU A 207 12.81 -3.03 10.31
CA LEU A 207 11.96 -2.65 11.44
C LEU A 207 12.71 -2.92 12.75
N SER A 208 12.43 -2.15 13.81
CA SER A 208 13.17 -2.28 15.07
C SER A 208 12.70 -3.45 15.92
N GLY A 209 11.44 -3.87 15.78
CA GLY A 209 10.80 -4.86 16.65
C GLY A 209 10.35 -4.31 18.01
N THR A 210 10.61 -3.04 18.29
CA THR A 210 10.32 -2.40 19.59
C THR A 210 9.06 -1.54 19.59
N LYS A 211 8.51 -1.24 18.42
CA LYS A 211 7.33 -0.39 18.26
C LYS A 211 6.07 -1.22 18.13
N ASN A 212 4.95 -0.66 18.56
CA ASN A 212 3.63 -1.27 18.44
C ASN A 212 2.59 -0.26 17.93
N GLY A 213 1.39 -0.75 17.60
CA GLY A 213 0.26 0.10 17.20
C GLY A 213 0.59 1.12 16.10
N HIS A 214 0.28 2.39 16.37
CA HIS A 214 0.48 3.46 15.40
C HIS A 214 1.97 3.73 15.11
N GLU A 215 2.84 3.59 16.10
CA GLU A 215 4.28 3.81 15.92
C GLU A 215 4.91 2.78 14.98
N ALA A 216 4.50 1.51 15.09
CA ALA A 216 4.91 0.46 14.17
C ALA A 216 4.45 0.75 12.74
N TYR A 217 3.21 1.25 12.57
CA TYR A 217 2.71 1.69 11.28
C TYR A 217 3.54 2.84 10.68
N LEU A 218 3.90 3.84 11.49
CA LEU A 218 4.75 4.96 11.04
C LEU A 218 6.16 4.49 10.68
N GLU A 219 6.76 3.61 11.48
CA GLU A 219 8.06 3.00 11.18
C GLU A 219 8.03 2.25 9.85
N TYR A 220 7.04 1.40 9.64
CA TYR A 220 6.88 0.67 8.40
C TYR A 220 6.78 1.63 7.19
N ASN A 221 5.98 2.70 7.28
CA ASN A 221 5.87 3.67 6.18
C ASN A 221 7.20 4.40 5.92
N ALA A 222 7.97 4.70 6.97
CA ALA A 222 9.30 5.28 6.82
C ALA A 222 10.28 4.28 6.16
N ALA A 223 10.22 3.00 6.53
CA ALA A 223 11.01 1.94 5.92
C ALA A 223 10.65 1.74 4.43
N LEU A 224 9.36 1.67 4.11
CA LEU A 224 8.87 1.58 2.73
C LEU A 224 9.31 2.79 1.89
N SER A 225 9.22 4.00 2.45
CA SER A 225 9.63 5.22 1.76
C SER A 225 11.15 5.24 1.50
N ARG A 226 11.94 4.77 2.45
CA ARG A 226 13.40 4.62 2.33
C ARG A 226 13.76 3.59 1.26
N PHE A 227 13.09 2.44 1.25
CA PHE A 227 13.26 1.40 0.23
C PHE A 227 12.87 1.92 -1.17
N ASN A 228 11.69 2.57 -1.27
CA ASN A 228 11.26 3.50 -2.32
C ASN A 228 12.39 4.30 -2.96
N ARG A 229 13.02 5.13 -2.13
CA ARG A 229 14.06 6.07 -2.53
C ARG A 229 15.32 5.37 -2.99
N ASN A 230 15.72 4.29 -2.31
CA ASN A 230 16.90 3.53 -2.70
C ASN A 230 16.68 2.77 -4.01
N LEU A 231 15.47 2.26 -4.28
CA LEU A 231 15.11 1.70 -5.59
C LEU A 231 15.19 2.74 -6.70
N LYS A 232 14.80 3.98 -6.40
CA LYS A 232 14.96 5.09 -7.35
C LYS A 232 16.44 5.32 -7.68
N THR A 233 17.31 5.39 -6.67
CA THR A 233 18.76 5.50 -6.90
C THR A 233 19.33 4.29 -7.63
N LEU A 234 18.86 3.08 -7.28
CA LEU A 234 19.31 1.85 -7.94
C LEU A 234 18.96 1.88 -9.44
N LYS A 235 17.74 2.27 -9.81
CA LYS A 235 17.32 2.36 -11.22
C LYS A 235 18.16 3.37 -12.01
N GLU A 236 18.55 4.48 -11.38
CA GLU A 236 19.39 5.51 -11.99
C GLU A 236 20.80 4.96 -12.26
N VAL A 237 21.40 4.30 -11.27
CA VAL A 237 22.74 3.68 -11.39
C VAL A 237 22.77 2.62 -12.48
N VAL A 238 21.71 1.80 -12.60
CA VAL A 238 21.66 0.75 -13.62
C VAL A 238 21.15 1.26 -14.97
N GLY A 239 20.80 2.54 -15.13
CA GLY A 239 20.38 3.14 -16.38
C GLY A 239 18.98 2.73 -16.87
N ILE A 240 18.00 2.71 -15.96
CA ILE A 240 16.58 2.42 -16.25
C ILE A 240 15.76 3.72 -16.16
N THR A 241 15.02 4.01 -17.23
CA THR A 241 14.19 5.22 -17.34
C THR A 241 12.82 5.05 -16.69
N SER A 242 12.25 3.84 -16.76
CA SER A 242 10.94 3.51 -16.20
C SER A 242 10.90 3.68 -14.66
N ASP A 243 9.72 3.91 -14.11
CA ASP A 243 9.57 4.06 -12.66
C ASP A 243 9.62 2.71 -11.93
N VAL A 244 10.50 2.65 -10.93
CA VAL A 244 10.76 1.44 -10.13
C VAL A 244 10.33 1.71 -8.69
N THR A 245 9.41 0.87 -8.22
CA THR A 245 8.96 0.83 -6.81
C THR A 245 8.88 -0.62 -6.37
N SER A 246 8.77 -0.86 -5.06
CA SER A 246 8.51 -2.19 -4.51
C SER A 246 7.26 -2.85 -5.11
N TYR A 247 6.28 -2.05 -5.52
CA TYR A 247 5.05 -2.52 -6.14
C TYR A 247 5.27 -2.95 -7.59
N THR A 248 6.01 -2.17 -8.40
CA THR A 248 6.28 -2.54 -9.80
C THR A 248 7.19 -3.76 -9.90
N ALA A 249 8.17 -3.86 -9.00
CA ALA A 249 9.00 -5.05 -8.83
C ALA A 249 8.17 -6.31 -8.56
N ARG A 250 7.27 -6.27 -7.57
CA ARG A 250 6.35 -7.38 -7.22
C ARG A 250 5.54 -7.85 -8.43
N HIS A 251 4.97 -6.92 -9.19
CA HIS A 251 4.13 -7.25 -10.34
C HIS A 251 4.89 -7.83 -11.54
N SER A 252 6.21 -7.66 -11.59
CA SER A 252 7.04 -8.19 -12.68
C SER A 252 7.15 -9.73 -12.64
N LYS A 253 7.06 -10.35 -11.46
CA LYS A 253 7.07 -11.82 -11.34
C LYS A 253 5.81 -12.49 -11.88
N SER A 254 4.64 -11.88 -11.67
CA SER A 254 3.36 -12.43 -12.17
C SER A 254 3.38 -12.59 -13.69
N ILE A 255 4.12 -11.74 -14.41
CA ILE A 255 4.31 -11.87 -15.86
C ILE A 255 5.34 -12.94 -16.21
N PHE A 256 6.41 -13.09 -15.43
CA PHE A 256 7.41 -14.13 -15.66
C PHE A 256 6.79 -15.54 -15.64
N HIS A 257 5.92 -15.84 -14.67
CA HIS A 257 5.22 -17.14 -14.62
C HIS A 257 4.21 -17.36 -15.76
N LEU A 258 3.65 -16.28 -16.34
CA LEU A 258 2.71 -16.37 -17.46
C LEU A 258 3.41 -16.55 -18.82
N LYS A 259 4.70 -16.20 -18.92
CA LYS A 259 5.49 -16.34 -20.15
C LYS A 259 6.41 -17.56 -20.19
N SER A 260 6.58 -18.24 -19.05
CA SER A 260 7.33 -19.50 -18.94
C SER A 260 6.44 -20.75 -18.99
N ARG A 261 5.19 -20.59 -19.46
CA ARG A 261 4.26 -21.66 -19.86
C ARG A 261 4.04 -21.54 -21.36
#